data_AF-A0AAW2NZ35-F1
#
_entry.id   AF-A0AAW2NZ35-F1
#
_cell.length_a   1.000
_cell.length_b   1.000
_cell.length_c   1.000
_cell.angle_alpha   90.00
_cell.angle_beta   90.00
_cell.angle_gamma   90.00
#
_symmetry.space_group_name_H-M   'P 1'
#
loop_
_entity.id
_entity.type
_entity.pdbx_description
1 polymer ?
#
loop_
_entity_poly.entity_id
_entity_poly.type
_entity_poly.pdbx_seq_one_letter_code
_entity_poly.pdbx_strand_id
1 'polypeptide(L)'
;MIFFTIKDLEYAKYFLGLEIARSQDGTSIMQRKYIEDIIADTGMGDAKAALTPLLQGLKFRDDERILLLEPSWYRRLVGRLLYLGFTRPDISYSVQKLR
;
A
#
# COMPACT_ATOMS: atom_id res chain seq x y z
N MET A 1 -28.14 -10.46 -35.08
CA MET A 1 -27.67 -9.31 -34.28
C MET A 1 -27.72 -9.74 -32.82
N ILE A 2 -26.58 -9.90 -32.15
CA ILE A 2 -26.54 -10.37 -30.75
C ILE A 2 -26.73 -9.14 -29.87
N PHE A 3 -27.83 -9.08 -29.13
CA PHE A 3 -28.08 -8.03 -28.15
C PHE A 3 -27.36 -8.38 -26.85
N PHE A 4 -26.33 -7.62 -26.49
CA PHE A 4 -25.73 -7.71 -25.18
C PHE A 4 -26.55 -6.88 -24.20
N THR A 5 -27.02 -7.53 -23.13
CA THR A 5 -27.70 -6.82 -22.04
C THR A 5 -26.63 -6.27 -21.11
N ILE A 6 -26.42 -4.95 -21.15
CA ILE A 6 -25.51 -4.28 -20.23
C ILE A 6 -26.22 -4.19 -18.88
N LYS A 7 -25.62 -4.81 -17.86
CA LYS A 7 -26.07 -4.71 -16.47
C LYS A 7 -25.38 -3.52 -15.81
N ASP A 8 -26.16 -2.59 -15.30
CA ASP A 8 -25.65 -1.53 -14.45
C ASP A 8 -25.26 -2.13 -13.08
N LEU A 9 -24.03 -1.87 -12.65
CA LEU A 9 -23.44 -2.39 -11.40
C LEU A 9 -23.37 -1.31 -10.31
N GLU A 10 -23.99 -0.15 -10.55
CA GLU A 10 -23.90 1.03 -9.70
C GLU A 10 -22.45 1.53 -9.55
N TYR A 11 -22.23 2.45 -8.62
CA TYR A 11 -20.92 3.03 -8.35
C TYR A 11 -19.98 2.05 -7.66
N ALA A 12 -18.74 1.97 -8.16
CA ALA A 12 -17.69 1.14 -7.57
C ALA A 12 -17.39 1.54 -6.11
N LYS A 13 -17.54 0.59 -5.17
CA LYS A 13 -17.20 0.77 -3.75
C LYS A 13 -15.76 0.34 -3.42
N TYR A 14 -15.20 -0.56 -4.22
CA TYR A 14 -13.85 -1.06 -4.05
C TYR A 14 -13.16 -1.18 -5.42
N PHE A 15 -11.90 -0.79 -5.49
CA PHE A 15 -11.08 -0.96 -6.69
C PHE A 15 -9.60 -1.09 -6.31
N LEU A 16 -8.97 -2.22 -6.64
CA LEU A 16 -7.55 -2.49 -6.38
C LEU A 16 -7.09 -2.25 -4.92
N GLY A 17 -7.97 -2.48 -3.94
CA GLY A 17 -7.67 -2.22 -2.52
C GLY A 17 -7.92 -0.78 -2.07
N LEU A 18 -8.39 0.10 -2.96
CA LEU A 18 -9.01 1.37 -2.61
C LEU A 18 -10.47 1.11 -2.24
N GLU A 19 -10.90 1.73 -1.15
CA GLU A 19 -12.28 1.80 -0.70
C GLU A 19 -12.78 3.20 -1.03
N ILE A 20 -13.90 3.28 -1.75
CA ILE A 20 -14.42 4.52 -2.31
C ILE A 20 -15.80 4.77 -1.68
N ALA A 21 -15.88 5.82 -0.88
CA ALA A 21 -17.13 6.28 -0.29
C ALA A 21 -17.56 7.60 -0.95
N ARG A 22 -18.80 7.63 -1.44
CA ARG A 22 -19.40 8.81 -2.10
C ARG A 22 -20.51 9.36 -1.21
N SER A 23 -20.52 10.69 -1.09
CA SER A 23 -21.51 11.47 -0.34
C SER A 23 -21.93 12.68 -1.17
N GLN A 24 -22.92 13.44 -0.69
CA GLN A 24 -23.33 14.69 -1.33
C GLN A 24 -22.19 15.72 -1.33
N ASP A 25 -21.30 15.65 -0.34
CA ASP A 25 -20.16 16.56 -0.18
C ASP A 25 -18.94 16.16 -1.03
N GLY A 26 -18.98 14.99 -1.68
CA GLY A 26 -17.92 14.53 -2.57
C GLY A 26 -17.54 13.06 -2.39
N THR A 27 -16.33 12.72 -2.87
CA THR A 27 -15.78 11.36 -2.86
C THR A 27 -14.58 11.28 -1.92
N SER A 28 -14.60 10.30 -1.02
CA SER A 28 -13.49 9.95 -0.14
C SER A 28 -12.90 8.60 -0.55
N ILE A 29 -11.58 8.48 -0.43
CA ILE A 29 -10.81 7.30 -0.81
C ILE A 29 -9.96 6.88 0.39
N MET A 30 -10.00 5.60 0.75
CA MET A 30 -9.19 5.01 1.82
C MET A 30 -8.62 3.65 1.40
N GLN A 31 -7.66 3.12 2.15
CA GLN A 31 -7.01 1.83 1.88
C GLN A 31 -6.87 0.99 3.16
N ARG A 32 -7.82 1.09 4.09
CA ARG A 32 -7.69 0.49 5.42
C ARG A 32 -7.52 -1.02 5.34
N LYS A 33 -8.39 -1.71 4.63
CA LYS A 33 -8.30 -3.16 4.44
C LYS A 33 -6.96 -3.57 3.81
N TYR A 34 -6.50 -2.81 2.83
CA TYR A 34 -5.22 -3.09 2.17
C TYR A 34 -4.02 -2.94 3.11
N ILE A 35 -4.06 -1.98 4.05
CA ILE A 35 -3.07 -1.84 5.13
C ILE A 35 -3.12 -3.07 6.05
N GLU A 36 -4.32 -3.46 6.49
CA GLU A 36 -4.53 -4.62 7.37
C GLU A 36 -4.01 -5.91 6.69
N ASP A 37 -4.26 -6.09 5.39
CA ASP A 37 -3.74 -7.21 4.61
C ASP A 37 -2.21 -7.19 4.51
N ILE A 38 -1.55 -6.02 4.40
CA ILE A 38 -0.07 -5.92 4.41
C ILE A 38 0.48 -6.36 5.77
N ILE A 39 -0.14 -5.87 6.85
CA ILE A 39 0.29 -6.17 8.22
C ILE A 39 0.14 -7.67 8.52
N ALA A 40 -0.99 -8.27 8.11
CA ALA A 40 -1.22 -9.70 8.26
C ALA A 40 -0.20 -10.53 7.47
N ASP A 41 0.01 -10.21 6.18
CA ASP A 41 0.92 -10.95 5.31
C ASP A 41 2.41 -10.85 5.73
N THR A 42 2.77 -9.79 6.46
CA THR A 42 4.14 -9.59 6.98
C THR A 42 4.30 -10.07 8.42
N GLY A 43 3.22 -10.48 9.09
CA GLY A 43 3.25 -10.87 10.50
C GLY A 43 3.56 -9.71 11.45
N MET A 44 3.26 -8.46 11.06
CA MET A 44 3.59 -7.25 11.82
C MET A 44 2.46 -6.74 12.72
N GLY A 45 1.46 -7.58 13.05
CA GLY A 45 0.28 -7.18 13.84
C GLY A 45 0.63 -6.60 15.23
N ASP A 46 1.69 -7.12 15.86
CA ASP A 46 2.16 -6.69 17.18
C ASP A 46 3.34 -5.70 17.12
N ALA A 47 3.67 -5.20 15.93
CA ALA A 47 4.78 -4.28 15.76
C ALA A 47 4.50 -2.94 16.46
N LYS A 48 5.52 -2.38 17.10
CA LYS A 48 5.43 -1.03 17.68
C LYS A 48 5.29 0.01 16.57
N ALA A 49 4.47 1.03 16.81
CA ALA A 49 4.35 2.16 15.91
C ALA A 49 5.72 2.83 15.70
N ALA A 50 6.03 3.13 14.44
CA ALA A 50 7.22 3.89 14.05
C ALA A 50 6.83 5.36 13.77
N LEU A 51 7.78 6.27 14.00
CA LEU A 51 7.59 7.68 13.65
C LEU A 51 7.55 7.84 12.13
N THR A 52 6.56 8.60 11.64
CA THR A 52 6.46 9.01 10.23
C THR A 52 6.32 10.52 10.12
N PRO A 53 6.98 11.16 9.13
CA PRO A 53 7.87 10.58 8.13
C PRO A 53 9.25 10.18 8.69
N LEU A 54 9.96 9.29 7.98
CA LEU A 54 11.33 8.91 8.35
C LEU A 54 12.27 10.12 8.26
N LEU A 55 13.12 10.29 9.28
CA LEU A 55 14.14 11.35 9.34
C LEU A 55 15.05 11.32 8.11
N GLN A 56 15.18 12.47 7.45
CA GLN A 56 16.06 12.63 6.30
C GLN A 56 17.53 12.61 6.74
N GLY A 57 18.40 11.97 5.95
CA GLY A 57 19.83 11.89 6.23
C GLY A 57 20.27 10.66 7.02
N LEU A 58 19.35 9.76 7.39
CA LEU A 58 19.70 8.42 7.85
C LEU A 58 20.48 7.68 6.76
N LYS A 59 21.75 7.38 7.03
CA LYS A 59 22.55 6.49 6.19
C LYS A 59 22.24 5.06 6.61
N PHE A 60 21.65 4.30 5.70
CA PHE A 60 21.64 2.85 5.83
C PHE A 60 23.07 2.36 5.75
N ARG A 61 23.47 1.54 6.71
CA ARG A 61 24.78 0.90 6.71
C ARG A 61 24.78 -0.16 5.60
N ASP A 62 25.80 -0.12 4.74
CA ASP A 62 26.06 -1.14 3.71
C ASP A 62 26.80 -2.37 4.30
N ASP A 63 26.80 -2.48 5.62
CA ASP A 63 27.54 -3.47 6.38
C ASP A 63 26.89 -4.86 6.10
N GLU A 64 27.58 -5.64 5.25
CA GLU A 64 27.20 -6.98 4.80
C GLU A 64 25.95 -7.06 3.90
N ARG A 65 26.18 -7.11 2.59
CA ARG A 65 25.16 -7.49 1.58
C ARG A 65 24.79 -8.96 1.76
N ILE A 66 24.01 -9.27 2.78
CA ILE A 66 23.37 -10.58 2.90
C ILE A 66 22.39 -10.67 1.73
N LEU A 67 22.65 -11.63 0.84
CA LEU A 67 21.72 -11.93 -0.23
C LEU A 67 20.37 -12.31 0.41
N LEU A 68 19.32 -11.60 0.00
CA LEU A 68 17.97 -11.95 0.41
C LEU A 68 17.68 -13.37 -0.08
N LEU A 69 17.29 -14.25 0.85
CA LEU A 69 16.91 -15.62 0.54
C LEU A 69 15.74 -15.64 -0.46
N GLU A 70 14.79 -14.71 -0.32
CA GLU A 70 13.60 -14.59 -1.16
C GLU A 70 13.42 -13.15 -1.70
N PRO A 71 14.09 -12.79 -2.80
CA PRO A 71 13.97 -11.45 -3.41
C PRO A 71 12.56 -11.14 -3.92
N SER A 72 11.78 -12.18 -4.25
CA SER A 72 10.41 -12.07 -4.76
C SER A 72 9.45 -11.47 -3.72
N TRP A 73 9.55 -11.95 -2.48
CA TRP A 73 8.77 -11.46 -1.35
C TRP A 73 9.08 -9.99 -1.05
N TYR A 74 10.36 -9.64 -1.00
CA TYR A 74 10.79 -8.26 -0.76
C TYR A 74 10.26 -7.30 -1.84
N ARG A 75 10.45 -7.64 -3.13
CA ARG A 75 9.96 -6.81 -4.24
C ARG A 75 8.44 -6.65 -4.22
N ARG A 76 7.71 -7.72 -3.86
CA ARG A 76 6.25 -7.67 -3.68
C ARG A 76 5.88 -6.71 -2.55
N LEU A 77 6.54 -6.78 -1.40
CA LEU A 77 6.27 -5.89 -0.27
C LEU A 77 6.56 -4.42 -0.62
N VAL A 78 7.72 -4.13 -1.21
CA VAL A 78 8.07 -2.78 -1.67
C VAL A 78 7.03 -2.26 -2.68
N GLY A 79 6.57 -3.10 -3.61
CA GLY A 79 5.50 -2.75 -4.55
C GLY A 79 4.18 -2.39 -3.87
N ARG A 80 3.77 -3.15 -2.84
CA ARG A 80 2.56 -2.85 -2.06
C ARG A 80 2.69 -1.55 -1.27
N LEU A 81 3.87 -1.29 -0.68
CA LEU A 81 4.14 -0.06 0.05
C LEU A 81 4.17 1.17 -0.89
N LEU A 82 4.70 1.03 -2.10
CA LEU A 82 4.64 2.08 -3.13
C LEU A 82 3.19 2.40 -3.50
N TYR A 83 2.35 1.37 -3.64
CA TYR A 83 0.92 1.56 -3.90
C TYR A 83 0.19 2.21 -2.71
N LEU A 84 0.63 1.95 -1.47
CA LEU A 84 0.07 2.63 -0.30
C LEU A 84 0.31 4.14 -0.30
N GLY A 85 1.39 4.60 -0.94
CA GLY A 85 1.76 6.01 -1.05
C GLY A 85 0.66 6.89 -1.66
N PHE A 86 -0.31 6.31 -2.39
CA PHE A 86 -1.48 7.03 -2.90
C PHE A 86 -2.38 7.61 -1.80
N THR A 87 -2.50 6.95 -0.64
CA THR A 87 -3.28 7.45 0.51
C THR A 87 -2.44 7.73 1.75
N ARG A 88 -1.18 7.27 1.81
CA ARG A 88 -0.23 7.46 2.91
C ARG A 88 1.06 8.16 2.43
N PRO A 89 1.02 9.45 2.08
CA PRO A 89 2.19 10.17 1.58
C PRO A 89 3.32 10.31 2.62
N ASP A 90 3.00 10.18 3.91
CA ASP A 90 3.95 10.27 5.03
C ASP A 90 5.01 9.16 5.04
N ILE A 91 4.73 8.00 4.41
CA ILE A 91 5.70 6.89 4.31
C ILE A 91 6.49 6.89 2.99
N SER A 92 6.10 7.71 2.01
CA SER A 92 6.65 7.67 0.64
C SER A 92 8.17 7.84 0.60
N TYR A 93 8.74 8.70 1.44
CA TYR A 93 10.19 8.88 1.54
C TYR A 93 10.89 7.60 2.00
N SER A 94 10.37 6.95 3.03
CA SER A 94 10.92 5.71 3.58
C SER A 94 10.92 4.60 2.53
N VAL A 95 9.81 4.44 1.81
CA VAL A 95 9.66 3.42 0.78
C VAL A 95 10.62 3.66 -0.40
N GLN A 96 10.83 4.91 -0.80
CA GLN A 96 11.80 5.25 -1.85
C GLN A 96 13.24 4.89 -1.49
N LYS A 97 13.60 4.94 -0.20
CA LYS A 97 14.92 4.52 0.28
C LYS A 97 15.14 3.02 0.29
N LEU A 98 14.08 2.22 0.19
CA LEU A 98 14.12 0.75 0.11
C LEU A 98 14.33 0.23 -1.32
N ARG A 99 14.17 1.10 -2.33
CA ARG A 99 14.43 0.79 -3.73
C ARG A 99 15.94 0.83 -4.00
#